data_AF-A0A0D9QT21-F1
#
_entry.id   AF-A0A0D9QT21-F1
#
_cell.length_a   1.000
_cell.length_b   1.000
_cell.length_c   1.000
_cell.angle_alpha   90.00
_cell.angle_beta   90.00
_cell.angle_gamma   90.00
#
_symmetry.space_group_name_H-M   'P 1'
#
loop_
_entity.id
_entity.type
_entity.pdbx_description
1 polymer ?
#
loop_
_entity_poly.entity_id
_entity_poly.type
_entity_poly.pdbx_seq_one_letter_code
_entity_poly.pdbx_strand_id
1 'polypeptide(L)'
;MPRQITDIRKFLKISRKPDTTAVIIMKKKSKTKKNTIITKLKLRTKKYLYTMVFSDKKKAERIENSLLPSLKRIYYPQRKVVQPVKKVKFSKG
;
A
#
# COMPACT_ATOMS: atom_id res chain seq x y z
N MET A 1 -11.45 -5.02 -11.47
CA MET A 1 -10.46 -4.19 -12.19
C MET A 1 -9.78 -3.19 -11.23
N PRO A 2 -8.46 -3.00 -11.31
CA PRO A 2 -7.73 -2.01 -10.50
C PRO A 2 -7.92 -0.59 -11.03
N ARG A 3 -7.99 0.40 -10.13
CA ARG A 3 -8.02 1.83 -10.47
C ARG A 3 -7.15 2.63 -9.51
N GLN A 4 -6.38 3.60 -10.03
CA GLN A 4 -5.59 4.50 -9.20
C GLN A 4 -6.38 5.78 -8.89
N ILE A 5 -6.24 6.29 -7.67
CA ILE A 5 -6.78 7.57 -7.23
C ILE A 5 -5.64 8.43 -6.69
N THR A 6 -5.62 9.69 -7.08
CA THR A 6 -4.63 10.69 -6.64
C THR A 6 -5.23 11.73 -5.70
N ASP A 7 -6.53 12.04 -5.84
CA ASP A 7 -7.23 12.99 -4.97
C ASP A 7 -7.70 12.34 -3.66
N ILE A 8 -7.28 12.93 -2.53
CA ILE A 8 -7.63 12.52 -1.17
C ILE A 8 -9.14 12.67 -0.94
N ARG A 9 -9.77 13.75 -1.44
CA ARG A 9 -11.21 14.00 -1.21
C ARG A 9 -12.05 12.90 -1.86
N LYS A 10 -11.73 12.55 -3.11
CA LYS A 10 -12.33 11.41 -3.80
C LYS A 10 -12.10 10.08 -3.08
N PHE A 11 -10.90 9.85 -2.55
CA PHE A 11 -10.59 8.63 -1.80
C PHE A 11 -11.48 8.48 -0.55
N LEU A 12 -11.60 9.54 0.26
CA LEU A 12 -12.44 9.55 1.46
C LEU A 12 -13.94 9.46 1.13
N LYS A 13 -14.38 10.06 0.01
CA LYS A 13 -15.77 9.91 -0.45
C LYS A 13 -16.08 8.45 -0.79
N ILE A 14 -15.14 7.73 -1.42
CA ILE A 14 -15.32 6.32 -1.74
C ILE A 14 -15.33 5.47 -0.48
N SER A 15 -14.42 5.71 0.47
CA SER A 15 -14.36 4.91 1.71
C SER A 15 -15.63 4.97 2.56
N ARG A 16 -16.43 6.04 2.41
CA ARG A 16 -17.72 6.21 3.11
C ARG A 16 -18.90 5.57 2.38
N LYS A 17 -18.72 5.06 1.16
CA LYS A 17 -19.81 4.43 0.42
C LYS A 17 -20.15 3.05 1.00
N PRO A 18 -21.42 2.63 0.99
CA PRO A 18 -21.85 1.35 1.53
C PRO A 18 -21.33 0.14 0.73
N ASP A 19 -20.92 0.34 -0.53
CA ASP A 19 -20.35 -0.72 -1.37
C ASP A 19 -18.86 -0.98 -1.11
N THR A 20 -18.23 -0.19 -0.23
CA THR A 20 -16.83 -0.36 0.16
C THR A 20 -16.72 -1.28 1.37
N THR A 21 -16.11 -2.45 1.18
CA THR A 21 -16.15 -3.53 2.17
C THR A 21 -14.86 -3.66 2.98
N ALA A 22 -13.73 -3.24 2.43
CA ALA A 22 -12.45 -3.32 3.12
C ALA A 22 -11.47 -2.24 2.66
N VAL A 23 -10.54 -1.92 3.56
CA VAL A 23 -9.29 -1.25 3.22
C VAL A 23 -8.14 -2.25 3.36
N ILE A 24 -7.36 -2.34 2.30
CA ILE A 24 -6.15 -3.13 2.23
C ILE A 24 -4.96 -2.18 2.38
N ILE A 25 -4.16 -2.39 3.42
CA ILE A 25 -2.95 -1.63 3.70
C ILE A 25 -1.74 -2.45 3.25
N MET A 26 -0.97 -1.90 2.31
CA MET A 26 0.30 -2.47 1.87
C MET A 26 1.40 -1.45 2.04
N LYS A 27 2.32 -1.67 2.98
CA LYS A 27 3.61 -0.97 3.00
C LYS A 27 4.53 -1.65 1.97
N LYS A 28 5.44 -0.93 1.32
CA LYS A 28 6.42 -1.49 0.38
C LYS A 28 7.69 -0.65 0.42
N LYS A 29 8.86 -1.26 0.29
CA LYS A 29 10.10 -0.52 0.01
C LYS A 29 10.00 0.12 -1.38
N SER A 30 10.41 1.37 -1.49
CA SER A 30 10.55 2.04 -2.79
C SER A 30 11.66 1.40 -3.59
N LYS A 31 11.44 1.24 -4.90
CA LYS A 31 12.47 0.75 -5.82
C LYS A 31 13.45 1.87 -6.22
N THR A 32 12.99 3.11 -6.22
CA THR A 32 13.72 4.26 -6.77
C THR A 32 14.51 5.00 -5.70
N LYS A 33 13.98 5.07 -4.48
CA LYS A 33 14.61 5.79 -3.36
C LYS A 33 15.03 4.80 -2.28
N LYS A 34 16.34 4.66 -2.06
CA LYS A 34 16.90 3.79 -1.00
C LYS A 34 16.28 4.16 0.36
N ASN A 35 16.00 3.14 1.17
CA ASN A 35 15.46 3.26 2.54
C ASN A 35 14.11 4.01 2.69
N THR A 36 13.36 4.23 1.62
CA THR A 36 12.02 4.82 1.72
C THR A 36 10.92 3.76 1.67
N ILE A 37 9.89 3.94 2.50
CA ILE A 37 8.71 3.08 2.56
C ILE A 37 7.54 3.83 1.92
N ILE A 38 6.92 3.21 0.92
CA ILE A 38 5.71 3.67 0.27
C ILE A 38 4.53 2.89 0.84
N THR A 39 3.48 3.60 1.26
CA THR A 39 2.24 2.98 1.71
C THR A 39 1.21 3.04 0.59
N LYS A 40 0.60 1.90 0.25
CA LYS A 40 -0.55 1.83 -0.66
C LYS A 40 -1.78 1.49 0.16
N LEU A 41 -2.73 2.42 0.20
CA LEU A 41 -4.06 2.17 0.74
C LEU A 41 -4.98 1.78 -0.41
N LYS A 42 -5.63 0.61 -0.31
CA LYS A 42 -6.52 0.13 -1.36
C LYS A 42 -7.92 -0.10 -0.83
N LEU A 43 -8.92 0.57 -1.39
CA LEU A 43 -10.32 0.37 -1.05
C LEU A 43 -10.91 -0.71 -1.95
N ARG A 44 -11.42 -1.77 -1.33
CA ARG A 44 -12.17 -2.81 -2.04
C ARG A 44 -13.63 -2.38 -2.11
N THR A 45 -14.10 -2.16 -3.34
CA THR A 45 -15.53 -2.01 -3.65
C THR A 45 -16.02 -3.24 -4.39
N LYS A 46 -17.34 -3.36 -4.58
CA LYS A 46 -17.91 -4.44 -5.41
C LYS A 46 -17.32 -4.46 -6.84
N LYS A 47 -17.14 -3.28 -7.46
CA LYS A 47 -16.72 -3.15 -8.87
C LYS A 47 -15.21 -2.99 -9.07
N TYR A 48 -14.55 -2.23 -8.21
CA TYR A 48 -13.15 -1.85 -8.40
C TYR A 48 -12.30 -2.02 -7.14
N LEU A 49 -10.99 -2.19 -7.35
CA LEU A 49 -9.99 -2.02 -6.32
C LEU A 49 -9.31 -0.66 -6.52
N TYR A 50 -9.71 0.33 -5.74
CA TYR A 50 -9.14 1.66 -5.80
C TYR A 50 -7.85 1.69 -5.01
N THR A 51 -6.77 2.27 -5.54
CA THR A 51 -5.48 2.38 -4.85
C THR A 51 -5.04 3.83 -4.79
N MET A 52 -4.68 4.29 -3.60
CA MET A 52 -3.97 5.54 -3.37
C MET A 52 -2.57 5.23 -2.85
N VAL A 53 -1.56 5.93 -3.40
CA VAL A 53 -0.14 5.71 -3.09
C VAL A 53 0.39 6.90 -2.31
N PHE A 54 0.98 6.63 -1.15
CA PHE A 54 1.58 7.63 -0.27
C PHE A 54 3.09 7.39 -0.17
N SER A 55 3.87 8.42 -0.51
CA SER A 55 5.31 8.45 -0.27
C SER A 55 5.67 8.83 1.18
N ASP A 56 4.79 9.57 1.85
CA ASP A 56 4.96 10.04 3.23
C ASP A 56 4.19 9.13 4.20
N LYS A 57 4.92 8.55 5.16
CA LYS A 57 4.38 7.68 6.20
C LYS A 57 3.33 8.39 7.07
N LYS A 58 3.60 9.63 7.50
CA LYS A 58 2.71 10.37 8.43
C LYS A 58 1.38 10.70 7.75
N LYS A 59 1.42 11.09 6.48
CA LYS A 59 0.19 11.33 5.68
C LYS A 59 -0.62 10.06 5.52
N ALA A 60 0.03 8.93 5.23
CA ALA A 60 -0.65 7.65 5.10
C ALA A 60 -1.37 7.25 6.39
N GLU A 61 -0.69 7.38 7.54
CA GLU A 61 -1.25 7.05 8.87
C GLU A 61 -2.43 7.97 9.22
N ARG A 62 -2.33 9.28 8.93
CA ARG A 62 -3.43 10.21 9.15
C ARG A 62 -4.68 9.84 8.33
N ILE A 63 -4.50 9.46 7.06
CA ILE A 63 -5.61 9.02 6.21
C ILE A 63 -6.18 7.68 6.67
N GLU A 64 -5.33 6.72 7.05
CA GLU A 64 -5.75 5.42 7.60
C GLU A 64 -6.61 5.56 8.86
N ASN A 65 -6.21 6.48 9.76
CA ASN A 65 -6.96 6.79 10.98
C ASN A 65 -8.28 7.54 10.69
N SER A 66 -8.38 8.25 9.55
CA SER A 66 -9.59 8.96 9.14
C SER A 66 -10.65 8.03 8.52
N LEU A 67 -10.33 6.75 8.29
CA LEU A 67 -11.26 5.77 7.74
C LEU A 67 -12.25 5.29 8.79
N LEU A 68 -13.48 4.99 8.35
CA LEU A 68 -14.54 4.48 9.21
C LEU A 68 -14.08 3.22 9.97
N PRO A 69 -14.35 3.10 11.28
CA PRO A 69 -13.95 1.94 12.08
C PRO A 69 -14.64 0.65 11.62
N SER A 70 -15.85 0.76 11.08
CA SER A 70 -16.62 -0.36 10.50
C SER A 70 -15.99 -0.96 9.24
N LEU A 71 -15.04 -0.25 8.60
CA LEU A 71 -14.37 -0.75 7.41
C LEU A 71 -13.30 -1.78 7.79
N LYS A 72 -13.42 -3.00 7.27
CA LYS A 72 -12.47 -4.09 7.56
C LYS A 72 -11.05 -3.71 7.11
N ARG A 73 -10.10 -3.71 8.04
CA ARG A 73 -8.67 -3.43 7.78
C ARG A 73 -7.92 -4.73 7.51
N ILE A 74 -7.23 -4.82 6.38
CA ILE A 74 -6.41 -5.97 5.99
C ILE A 74 -4.97 -5.50 5.79
N TYR A 75 -4.07 -5.95 6.66
CA TYR A 75 -2.63 -5.67 6.55
C TYR A 75 -1.94 -6.80 5.81
N TYR A 76 -1.34 -6.50 4.66
CA TYR A 76 -0.48 -7.49 4.00
C TYR A 76 0.96 -7.37 4.53
N PRO A 77 1.60 -8.50 4.87
CA PRO A 77 2.96 -8.50 5.37
C PRO A 77 3.93 -7.97 4.30
N GLN A 78 5.03 -7.39 4.77
CA GLN A 78 6.14 -7.03 3.88
C GLN A 78 6.74 -8.32 3.32
N ARG A 79 6.81 -8.46 2.00
CA ARG A 79 7.67 -9.49 1.41
C ARG A 79 9.11 -9.20 1.84
N LYS A 80 9.73 -10.12 2.58
CA LYS A 80 11.17 -10.10 2.82
C LYS A 80 11.84 -10.17 1.45
N VAL A 81 12.59 -9.13 1.07
CA VAL A 81 13.44 -9.18 -0.12
C VAL A 81 14.57 -10.13 0.24
N VAL A 82 14.55 -11.35 -0.32
CA VAL A 82 15.71 -12.24 -0.27
C VAL A 82 16.82 -11.50 -1.01
N GLN A 83 17.87 -11.10 -0.28
CA GLN A 83 19.02 -10.46 -0.91
C GLN A 83 19.66 -11.48 -1.86
N PRO A 84 20.04 -11.09 -3.09
CA PRO A 84 20.79 -11.99 -3.95
C PRO A 84 22.09 -12.36 -3.21
N VAL A 85 22.27 -13.66 -2.96
CA VAL A 85 23.49 -14.20 -2.37
C VAL A 85 24.65 -13.79 -3.29
N LYS A 86 25.65 -13.10 -2.74
CA LYS A 86 26.87 -12.75 -3.49
C LYS A 86 27.46 -14.06 -4.01
N LYS A 87 27.49 -14.27 -5.33
CA LYS A 87 28.23 -15.37 -5.94
C LYS A 87 29.71 -15.16 -5.60
N VAL A 88 30.23 -15.96 -4.68
CA VAL A 88 31.67 -16.03 -4.41
C VAL A 88 32.31 -16.56 -5.70
N LYS A 89 33.11 -15.72 -6.37
CA LYS A 89 33.94 -16.18 -7.47
C LYS A 89 35.05 -17.01 -6.86
N PHE A 90 35.00 -18.32 -7.02
CA PHE A 90 36.16 -19.18 -6.77
C PHE A 90 37.18 -18.87 -7.87
N SER A 91 38.28 -18.22 -7.50
CA SER A 91 39.47 -18.17 -8.35
C SER A 91 40.06 -19.57 -8.40
N LYS A 92 40.12 -20.15 -9.60
CA LYS A 92 40.85 -21.40 -9.83
C LYS A 92 42.34 -21.09 -9.70
N GLY A 93 42.98 -21.72 -8.71
CA GLY A 93 44.42 -21.95 -8.68
C GLY A 93 44.73 -23.30 -9.30
#